data_AF-A0A225UYE1-F1
#
_entry.id   AF-A0A225UYE1-F1
#
_cell.length_a   1.000
_cell.length_b   1.000
_cell.length_c   1.000
_cell.angle_alpha   90.00
_cell.angle_beta   90.00
_cell.angle_gamma   90.00
#
_symmetry.space_group_name_H-M   'P 1'
#
loop_
_entity.id
_entity.type
_entity.pdbx_description
1 polymer ?
#
loop_
_entity_poly.entity_id
_entity_poly.type
_entity_poly.pdbx_seq_one_letter_code
_entity_poly.pdbx_strand_id
1 'polypeptide(L)'
;MEWLQQVNSPEFILRSLNAWIIQNWTRQNRTECLLIGLSDLKSLVEDQQAHGTKVDIEVLNALLTWINFVRNERNDMKDLHSTELCGVLNKLKPNRVKLLQLCRKGKTDLLARKILTAFAYAPELGKMLDQPDEVHFSTASVLDCLVQVLQSYPRVKKAFYGNDSDGDWTAMESLLAMHQDTRGWVMKN
;
A
#
# COMPACT_ATOMS: atom_id res chain seq x y z
N MET A 1 12.77 8.61 3.85
CA MET A 1 11.51 9.36 3.62
C MET A 1 11.33 10.51 4.61
N GLU A 2 12.27 10.77 5.52
CA GLU A 2 12.17 11.85 6.52
C GLU A 2 11.96 13.25 5.91
N TRP A 3 12.45 13.49 4.69
CA TRP A 3 12.26 14.76 3.98
C TRP A 3 10.81 15.00 3.50
N LEU A 4 9.97 13.95 3.31
CA LEU A 4 8.54 14.11 2.98
C LEU A 4 7.75 14.73 4.13
N GLN A 5 8.17 14.44 5.36
CA GLN A 5 7.57 14.99 6.57
C GLN A 5 8.01 16.44 6.85
N GLN A 6 9.00 16.95 6.13
CA GLN A 6 9.55 18.30 6.29
C GLN A 6 8.97 19.32 5.28
N VAL A 7 8.16 18.90 4.31
CA VAL A 7 7.56 19.83 3.35
C VAL A 7 6.21 20.31 3.87
N ASN A 8 6.07 21.63 4.02
CA ASN A 8 4.91 22.31 4.63
C ASN A 8 3.54 22.05 3.98
N SER A 9 3.47 21.27 2.90
CA SER A 9 2.22 20.72 2.38
C SER A 9 2.51 19.49 1.51
N PRO A 10 2.02 18.29 1.87
CA PRO A 10 2.04 17.10 1.01
C PRO A 10 1.47 17.37 -0.39
N GLU A 11 0.52 18.29 -0.52
CA GLU A 11 -0.07 18.74 -1.78
C GLU A 11 0.97 19.32 -2.75
N PHE A 12 1.93 20.11 -2.24
CA PHE A 12 2.97 20.75 -3.04
C PHE A 12 3.94 19.73 -3.64
N ILE A 13 4.30 18.70 -2.87
CA ILE A 13 5.12 17.57 -3.34
C ILE A 13 4.40 16.88 -4.51
N LEU A 14 3.11 16.64 -4.39
CA LEU A 14 2.39 15.77 -5.33
C LEU A 14 1.90 16.48 -6.59
N ARG A 15 1.61 17.79 -6.52
CA ARG A 15 1.27 18.62 -7.69
C ARG A 15 2.52 19.07 -8.47
N SER A 16 3.67 19.22 -7.81
CA SER A 16 4.89 19.74 -8.43
C SER A 16 5.83 18.65 -8.97
N LEU A 17 5.69 17.41 -8.50
CA LEU A 17 6.52 16.31 -8.95
C LEU A 17 5.90 15.62 -10.16
N ASN A 18 6.68 15.53 -11.22
CA ASN A 18 6.30 14.72 -12.37
C ASN A 18 6.17 13.23 -11.97
N ALA A 19 5.35 12.49 -12.72
CA ALA A 19 5.07 11.07 -12.44
C ALA A 19 6.35 10.23 -12.35
N TRP A 20 7.39 10.58 -13.12
CA TRP A 20 8.67 9.87 -13.09
C TRP A 20 9.38 9.95 -11.73
N ILE A 21 9.38 11.12 -11.08
CA ILE A 21 9.98 11.28 -9.75
C ILE A 21 9.23 10.44 -8.71
N ILE A 22 7.89 10.50 -8.73
CA ILE A 22 7.02 9.70 -7.85
C ILE A 22 7.31 8.20 -8.02
N GLN A 23 7.41 7.74 -9.26
CA GLN A 23 7.78 6.36 -9.57
C GLN A 23 9.15 6.01 -9.02
N ASN A 24 10.15 6.88 -9.22
CA ASN A 24 11.51 6.59 -8.78
C ASN A 24 11.61 6.49 -7.25
N TRP A 25 11.04 7.45 -6.53
CA TRP A 25 11.08 7.50 -5.07
C TRP A 25 10.34 6.35 -4.40
N THR A 26 9.25 5.88 -5.00
CA THR A 26 8.44 4.79 -4.45
C THR A 26 8.91 3.41 -4.87
N ARG A 27 10.00 3.28 -5.65
CA ARG A 27 10.43 1.99 -6.22
C ARG A 27 10.62 0.92 -5.14
N GLN A 28 11.42 1.18 -4.12
CA GLN A 28 11.72 0.21 -3.06
C GLN A 28 10.45 -0.19 -2.30
N ASN A 29 9.60 0.78 -1.98
CA ASN A 29 8.34 0.54 -1.27
C ASN A 29 7.35 -0.27 -2.13
N ARG A 30 7.34 -0.10 -3.46
CA ARG A 30 6.55 -0.94 -4.37
C ARG A 30 7.06 -2.38 -4.42
N THR A 31 8.38 -2.58 -4.37
CA THR A 31 8.99 -3.91 -4.22
C THR A 31 8.60 -4.56 -2.90
N GLU A 32 8.58 -3.80 -1.80
CA GLU A 32 8.05 -4.28 -0.53
C GLU A 32 6.57 -4.63 -0.59
N CYS A 33 5.74 -3.81 -1.25
CA CYS A 33 4.32 -4.11 -1.44
C CYS A 33 4.12 -5.44 -2.20
N LEU A 34 4.94 -5.68 -3.22
CA LEU A 34 4.93 -6.94 -3.95
C LEU A 34 5.30 -8.10 -3.02
N LEU A 35 6.36 -7.97 -2.23
CA LEU A 35 6.81 -9.00 -1.30
C LEU A 35 5.76 -9.33 -0.24
N ILE A 36 5.12 -8.31 0.34
CA ILE A 36 4.01 -8.47 1.28
C ILE A 36 2.86 -9.22 0.59
N GLY A 37 2.43 -8.75 -0.57
CA GLY A 37 1.33 -9.39 -1.29
C GLY A 37 1.60 -10.84 -1.70
N LEU A 38 2.83 -11.18 -2.07
CA LEU A 38 3.23 -12.56 -2.37
C LEU A 38 3.21 -13.44 -1.11
N SER A 39 3.61 -12.88 0.03
CA SER A 39 3.58 -13.57 1.33
C SER A 39 2.15 -13.85 1.79
N ASP A 40 1.25 -12.87 1.64
CA ASP A 40 -0.19 -13.05 1.93
C ASP A 40 -0.82 -14.13 1.03
N LEU A 41 -0.44 -14.13 -0.26
CA LEU A 41 -0.92 -15.14 -1.19
C LEU A 41 -0.43 -16.54 -0.79
N LYS A 42 0.82 -16.66 -0.33
CA LYS A 42 1.36 -17.92 0.20
C LYS A 42 0.52 -18.41 1.37
N SER A 43 0.27 -17.57 2.38
CA SER A 43 -0.56 -17.93 3.54
C SER A 43 -1.97 -18.37 3.14
N LEU A 44 -2.61 -17.66 2.21
CA LEU A 44 -3.94 -18.00 1.71
C LEU A 44 -3.98 -19.34 0.95
N VAL A 45 -2.89 -19.68 0.26
CA VAL A 45 -2.73 -20.96 -0.43
C VAL A 45 -2.49 -22.10 0.57
N GLU A 46 -1.66 -21.87 1.59
CA GLU A 46 -1.40 -22.84 2.67
C GLU A 46 -2.69 -23.13 3.46
N ASP A 47 -3.48 -22.10 3.77
CA ASP A 47 -4.79 -22.25 4.40
C ASP A 47 -5.73 -23.10 3.52
N GLN A 48 -5.77 -22.84 2.21
CA GLN A 48 -6.60 -23.61 1.29
C GLN A 48 -6.20 -25.09 1.23
N GLN A 49 -4.90 -25.39 1.24
CA GLN A 49 -4.40 -26.77 1.31
C GLN A 49 -4.80 -27.45 2.62
N ALA A 50 -4.67 -26.75 3.75
CA ALA A 50 -5.09 -27.27 5.06
C ALA A 50 -6.59 -27.62 5.08
N HIS A 51 -7.41 -26.89 4.33
CA HIS A 51 -8.85 -27.12 4.17
C HIS A 51 -9.20 -28.06 2.98
N GLY A 52 -8.23 -28.80 2.45
CA GLY A 52 -8.45 -29.86 1.46
C GLY A 52 -8.58 -29.40 0.00
N THR A 53 -8.27 -28.14 -0.30
CA THR A 53 -8.22 -27.66 -1.68
C THR A 53 -6.95 -28.15 -2.36
N LYS A 54 -7.09 -28.84 -3.51
CA LYS A 54 -5.94 -29.26 -4.29
C LYS A 54 -5.27 -28.05 -4.94
N VAL A 55 -4.03 -27.77 -4.54
CA VAL A 55 -3.18 -26.73 -5.13
C VAL A 55 -2.03 -27.41 -5.87
N ASP A 56 -1.70 -26.89 -7.05
CA ASP A 56 -0.57 -27.33 -7.85
C ASP A 56 0.76 -27.00 -7.16
N ILE A 57 1.54 -28.04 -6.85
CA ILE A 57 2.83 -27.93 -6.16
C ILE A 57 3.85 -27.15 -7.01
N GLU A 58 3.81 -27.27 -8.33
CA GLU A 58 4.72 -26.53 -9.21
C GLU A 58 4.46 -25.03 -9.12
N VAL A 59 3.19 -24.64 -9.01
CA VAL A 59 2.79 -23.25 -8.86
C VAL A 59 3.18 -22.70 -7.48
N LEU A 60 3.07 -23.52 -6.42
CA LEU A 60 3.53 -23.15 -5.08
C LEU A 60 5.06 -22.96 -5.03
N ASN A 61 5.82 -23.88 -5.63
CA ASN A 61 7.27 -23.77 -5.72
C ASN A 61 7.68 -22.53 -6.51
N ALA A 62 6.99 -22.23 -7.62
CA ALA A 62 7.23 -21.00 -8.38
C ALA A 62 6.95 -19.74 -7.53
N LEU A 63 5.88 -19.73 -6.72
CA LEU A 63 5.59 -18.63 -5.80
C LEU A 63 6.72 -18.44 -4.77
N LEU A 64 7.22 -19.53 -4.16
CA LEU A 64 8.32 -19.48 -3.20
C LEU A 64 9.61 -18.95 -3.83
N THR A 65 9.93 -19.39 -5.04
CA THR A 65 11.07 -18.88 -5.82
C THR A 65 10.94 -17.39 -6.05
N TRP A 66 9.76 -16.90 -6.43
CA TRP A 66 9.51 -15.47 -6.61
C TRP A 66 9.62 -14.67 -5.31
N ILE A 67 9.11 -15.19 -4.19
CA ILE A 67 9.27 -14.55 -2.87
C ILE A 67 10.76 -14.37 -2.54
N ASN A 68 11.56 -15.43 -2.72
CA ASN A 68 12.99 -15.38 -2.45
C ASN A 68 13.72 -14.43 -3.40
N PHE A 69 13.38 -14.47 -4.70
CA PHE A 69 13.94 -13.56 -5.69
C PHE A 69 13.66 -12.10 -5.35
N VAL A 70 12.40 -11.73 -5.11
CA VAL A 70 12.00 -10.36 -4.75
C VAL A 70 12.66 -9.91 -3.45
N ARG A 71 12.80 -10.81 -2.47
CA ARG A 71 13.48 -10.51 -1.20
C ARG A 71 14.96 -10.19 -1.41
N ASN A 72 15.64 -10.96 -2.27
CA ASN A 72 17.06 -10.77 -2.56
C ASN A 72 17.31 -9.52 -3.41
N GLU A 73 16.43 -9.24 -4.37
CA GLU A 73 16.52 -8.09 -5.27
C GLU A 73 15.84 -6.84 -4.71
N ARG A 74 15.45 -6.81 -3.43
CA ARG A 74 14.59 -5.77 -2.84
C ARG A 74 15.03 -4.34 -3.15
N ASN A 75 16.34 -4.09 -3.19
CA ASN A 75 16.91 -2.76 -3.41
C ASN A 75 17.13 -2.43 -4.89
N ASP A 76 17.26 -3.44 -5.74
CA ASP A 76 17.73 -3.31 -7.13
C ASP A 76 16.71 -3.79 -8.18
N MET A 77 15.53 -4.26 -7.74
CA MET A 77 14.49 -4.78 -8.63
C MET A 77 14.05 -3.70 -9.63
N LYS A 78 14.34 -3.96 -10.91
CA LYS A 78 14.06 -3.02 -12.02
C LYS A 78 12.66 -3.19 -12.60
N ASP A 79 12.14 -4.41 -12.61
CA ASP A 79 10.82 -4.71 -13.18
C ASP A 79 9.96 -5.53 -12.22
N LEU A 80 8.90 -4.90 -11.73
CA LEU A 80 7.88 -5.50 -10.86
C LEU A 80 6.89 -6.37 -11.64
N HIS A 81 6.91 -6.31 -12.97
CA HIS A 81 5.85 -6.83 -13.86
C HIS A 81 6.34 -7.92 -14.81
N SER A 82 7.31 -8.73 -14.35
CA SER A 82 7.80 -9.88 -15.12
C SER A 82 6.64 -10.74 -15.63
N THR A 83 6.73 -11.15 -16.90
CA THR A 83 5.75 -12.04 -17.56
C THR A 83 5.61 -13.36 -16.82
N GLU A 84 6.72 -13.89 -16.30
CA GLU A 84 6.77 -15.13 -15.52
C GLU A 84 6.05 -14.98 -14.18
N LEU A 85 6.33 -13.91 -13.44
CA LEU A 85 5.64 -13.58 -12.18
C LEU A 85 4.13 -13.46 -12.41
N CYS A 86 3.73 -12.74 -13.46
CA CYS A 86 2.33 -12.58 -13.84
C CYS A 86 1.68 -13.93 -14.19
N GLY A 87 2.41 -14.84 -14.84
CA GLY A 87 1.96 -16.21 -15.11
C GLY A 87 1.65 -17.00 -13.84
N VAL A 88 2.55 -16.96 -12.85
CA VAL A 88 2.35 -17.61 -11.52
C VAL A 88 1.15 -17.00 -10.81
N LEU A 89 1.10 -15.67 -10.74
CA LEU A 89 0.03 -14.95 -10.08
C LEU A 89 -1.34 -15.28 -10.68
N ASN A 90 -1.47 -15.31 -12.00
CA ASN A 90 -2.74 -15.60 -12.68
C ASN A 90 -3.27 -17.01 -12.36
N LYS A 91 -2.39 -18.01 -12.22
CA LYS A 91 -2.78 -19.37 -11.82
C LYS A 91 -3.32 -19.43 -10.38
N LEU A 92 -2.81 -18.58 -9.49
CA LEU A 92 -3.19 -18.52 -8.06
C LEU A 92 -4.36 -17.59 -7.74
N LYS A 93 -5.00 -16.96 -8.73
CA LYS A 93 -6.13 -16.03 -8.57
C LYS A 93 -5.78 -14.90 -7.57
N PRO A 94 -4.86 -14.00 -7.93
CA PRO A 94 -4.27 -13.02 -7.04
C PRO A 94 -5.25 -11.90 -6.70
N ASN A 95 -6.41 -11.86 -7.35
CA ASN A 95 -7.50 -10.92 -7.09
C ASN A 95 -8.04 -11.03 -5.65
N ARG A 96 -7.70 -12.09 -4.91
CA ARG A 96 -8.03 -12.21 -3.48
C ARG A 96 -7.12 -11.35 -2.59
N VAL A 97 -5.93 -10.97 -3.07
CA VAL A 97 -4.97 -10.12 -2.35
C VAL A 97 -4.99 -8.72 -2.97
N LYS A 98 -5.60 -7.77 -2.28
CA LYS A 98 -5.77 -6.39 -2.80
C LYS A 98 -4.45 -5.71 -3.15
N LEU A 99 -3.41 -5.94 -2.35
CA LEU A 99 -2.09 -5.35 -2.59
C LEU A 99 -1.45 -5.86 -3.90
N LEU A 100 -1.59 -7.16 -4.20
CA LEU A 100 -1.14 -7.73 -5.48
C LEU A 100 -1.92 -7.17 -6.67
N GLN A 101 -3.18 -6.78 -6.50
CA GLN A 101 -3.92 -6.11 -7.58
C GLN A 101 -3.30 -4.75 -7.93
N LEU A 102 -2.81 -4.01 -6.93
CA LEU A 102 -2.15 -2.72 -7.10
C LEU A 102 -0.73 -2.86 -7.67
N CYS A 103 -0.09 -4.01 -7.48
CA CYS A 103 1.22 -4.32 -8.05
C CYS A 103 1.18 -4.69 -9.55
N ARG A 104 0.04 -4.58 -10.25
CA ARG A 104 -0.05 -4.84 -11.70
C ARG A 104 0.41 -3.66 -12.54
N LYS A 105 0.94 -3.92 -13.74
CA LYS A 105 1.54 -2.92 -14.65
C LYS A 105 0.69 -1.66 -14.85
N GLY A 106 -0.61 -1.80 -15.04
CA GLY A 106 -1.55 -0.67 -15.23
C GLY A 106 -1.93 0.10 -13.95
N LYS A 107 -1.53 -0.34 -12.76
CA LYS A 107 -1.84 0.29 -11.47
C LYS A 107 -0.60 0.83 -10.75
N THR A 108 0.55 0.80 -11.42
CA THR A 108 1.83 1.21 -10.85
C THR A 108 1.82 2.67 -10.35
N ASP A 109 1.17 3.58 -11.08
CA ASP A 109 1.01 4.98 -10.67
C ASP A 109 0.12 5.13 -9.44
N LEU A 110 -1.02 4.42 -9.45
CA LEU A 110 -1.93 4.37 -8.33
C LEU A 110 -1.24 3.86 -7.06
N LEU A 111 -0.45 2.77 -7.16
CA LEU A 111 0.29 2.24 -6.01
C LEU A 111 1.33 3.23 -5.50
N ALA A 112 2.09 3.87 -6.40
CA ALA A 112 3.09 4.87 -6.03
C ALA A 112 2.46 6.05 -5.27
N ARG A 113 1.32 6.56 -5.76
CA ARG A 113 0.58 7.63 -5.09
C ARG A 113 0.07 7.20 -3.72
N LYS A 114 -0.52 6.00 -3.61
CA LYS A 114 -1.00 5.46 -2.32
C LYS A 114 0.12 5.29 -1.30
N ILE A 115 1.30 4.85 -1.73
CA ILE A 115 2.48 4.79 -0.87
C ILE A 115 2.84 6.20 -0.39
N LEU A 116 2.93 7.18 -1.29
CA LEU A 116 3.21 8.57 -0.90
C LEU A 116 2.15 9.10 0.07
N THR A 117 0.86 8.82 -0.15
CA THR A 117 -0.21 9.20 0.77
C THR A 117 0.03 8.63 2.15
N ALA A 118 0.23 7.32 2.21
CA ALA A 118 0.37 6.61 3.46
C ALA A 118 1.54 7.20 4.26
N PHE A 119 2.68 7.46 3.62
CA PHE A 119 3.86 8.00 4.27
C PHE A 119 3.74 9.49 4.63
N ALA A 120 3.10 10.29 3.78
CA ALA A 120 2.91 11.72 4.04
C ALA A 120 2.02 11.97 5.26
N TYR A 121 0.99 11.13 5.46
CA TYR A 121 0.06 11.23 6.58
C TYR A 121 0.31 10.18 7.67
N ALA A 122 1.45 9.49 7.68
CA ALA A 122 1.70 8.40 8.62
C ALA A 122 1.49 8.81 10.09
N PRO A 123 1.99 9.97 10.56
CA PRO A 123 1.75 10.43 11.93
C PRO A 123 0.27 10.68 12.22
N GLU A 124 -0.46 11.30 11.30
CA GLU A 124 -1.88 11.62 11.46
C GLU A 124 -2.73 10.35 11.46
N LEU A 125 -2.44 9.40 10.55
CA LEU A 125 -3.08 8.09 10.50
C LEU A 125 -2.84 7.30 11.78
N GLY A 126 -1.61 7.33 12.33
CA GLY A 126 -1.29 6.72 13.62
C GLY A 126 -2.11 7.32 14.75
N LYS A 127 -2.21 8.66 14.81
CA LYS A 127 -3.06 9.37 15.79
C LYS A 127 -4.51 8.98 15.65
N MET A 128 -5.05 8.82 14.44
CA MET A 128 -6.44 8.39 14.22
C MET A 128 -6.76 7.00 14.77
N LEU A 129 -5.73 6.15 14.88
CA LEU A 129 -5.82 4.78 15.40
C LEU A 129 -5.33 4.68 16.86
N ASP A 130 -5.11 5.82 17.54
CA ASP A 130 -4.58 5.91 18.90
C ASP A 130 -3.27 5.12 19.12
N GLN A 131 -2.41 5.11 18.09
CA GLN A 131 -1.08 4.49 18.16
C GLN A 131 -0.06 5.43 18.84
N PRO A 132 1.00 4.89 19.49
CA PRO A 132 2.05 5.69 20.11
C PRO A 132 2.81 6.57 19.09
N ASP A 133 3.22 7.77 19.49
CA ASP A 133 3.87 8.76 18.59
C ASP A 133 5.27 8.33 18.07
N GLU A 134 5.93 7.33 18.68
CA GLU A 134 7.32 6.92 18.36
C GLU A 134 7.43 5.69 17.43
N VAL A 135 6.44 5.44 16.58
CA VAL A 135 6.50 4.26 15.70
C VAL A 135 7.36 4.56 14.46
N HIS A 136 8.52 3.90 14.37
CA HIS A 136 9.21 3.75 13.08
C HIS A 136 8.32 2.96 12.14
N PHE A 137 7.69 3.63 11.18
CA PHE A 137 6.78 2.95 10.28
C PHE A 137 7.53 2.26 9.12
N SER A 138 7.52 0.93 9.11
CA SER A 138 7.79 0.12 7.91
C SER A 138 6.73 0.37 6.83
N THR A 139 7.04 0.12 5.55
CA THR A 139 6.02 0.25 4.47
C THR A 139 4.77 -0.58 4.74
N ALA A 140 4.93 -1.79 5.30
CA ALA A 140 3.80 -2.61 5.71
C ALA A 140 2.93 -1.90 6.75
N SER A 141 3.54 -1.41 7.84
CA SER A 141 2.80 -0.77 8.93
C SER A 141 2.14 0.55 8.52
N VAL A 142 2.79 1.37 7.68
CA VAL A 142 2.17 2.59 7.14
C VAL A 142 0.94 2.26 6.29
N LEU A 143 1.07 1.26 5.40
CA LEU A 143 -0.03 0.85 4.52
C LEU A 143 -1.17 0.22 5.30
N ASP A 144 -0.87 -0.56 6.33
CA ASP A 144 -1.88 -1.12 7.23
C ASP A 144 -2.63 -0.02 7.98
N CYS A 145 -1.94 1.01 8.47
CA CYS A 145 -2.61 2.17 9.08
C CYS A 145 -3.56 2.85 8.09
N LEU A 146 -3.11 3.11 6.86
CA LEU A 146 -3.96 3.68 5.82
C LEU A 146 -5.17 2.76 5.54
N VAL A 147 -4.97 1.45 5.41
CA VAL A 147 -6.05 0.49 5.15
C VAL A 147 -7.05 0.46 6.30
N GLN A 148 -6.60 0.44 7.55
CA GLN A 148 -7.46 0.45 8.74
C GLN A 148 -8.28 1.73 8.81
N VAL A 149 -7.65 2.89 8.61
CA VAL A 149 -8.37 4.18 8.56
C VAL A 149 -9.42 4.16 7.45
N LEU A 150 -9.08 3.75 6.22
CA LEU A 150 -10.07 3.68 5.15
C LEU A 150 -11.22 2.69 5.45
N GLN A 151 -10.97 1.63 6.22
CA GLN A 151 -12.05 0.73 6.66
C GLN A 151 -12.98 1.40 7.68
N SER A 152 -12.42 2.15 8.62
CA SER A 152 -13.17 2.92 9.62
C SER A 152 -13.95 4.10 9.01
N TYR A 153 -13.55 4.60 7.85
CA TYR A 153 -14.19 5.72 7.16
C TYR A 153 -14.64 5.38 5.72
N PRO A 154 -15.78 4.66 5.54
CA PRO A 154 -16.24 4.15 4.24
C PRO A 154 -16.47 5.22 3.15
N ARG A 155 -16.85 6.45 3.53
CA ARG A 155 -17.03 7.57 2.58
C ARG A 155 -15.69 8.02 1.98
N VAL A 156 -14.66 8.09 2.82
CA VAL A 156 -13.29 8.43 2.41
C VAL A 156 -12.72 7.33 1.56
N LYS A 157 -12.92 6.07 1.95
CA LYS A 157 -12.59 4.90 1.12
C LYS A 157 -13.20 4.97 -0.27
N LYS A 158 -14.48 5.33 -0.40
CA LYS A 158 -15.13 5.44 -1.71
C LYS A 158 -14.49 6.53 -2.59
N ALA A 159 -14.15 7.68 -1.99
CA ALA A 159 -13.47 8.75 -2.70
C ALA A 159 -12.00 8.39 -3.04
N PHE A 160 -11.31 7.71 -2.12
CA PHE A 160 -9.91 7.26 -2.24
C PHE A 160 -9.68 6.07 -3.18
N TYR A 161 -10.74 5.39 -3.59
CA TYR A 161 -10.67 4.35 -4.62
C TYR A 161 -11.42 4.78 -5.90
N GLY A 162 -11.69 6.08 -6.03
CA GLY A 162 -12.24 6.67 -7.25
C GLY A 162 -11.24 6.64 -8.41
N ASN A 163 -11.69 7.03 -9.60
CA ASN A 163 -10.88 7.05 -10.82
C ASN A 163 -10.05 8.33 -11.00
N ASP A 164 -10.10 9.26 -10.04
CA ASP A 164 -9.46 10.58 -10.15
C ASP A 164 -8.30 10.69 -9.15
N SER A 165 -7.10 10.98 -9.66
CA SER A 165 -5.89 11.10 -8.85
C SER A 165 -5.92 12.27 -7.87
N ASP A 166 -6.73 13.30 -8.16
CA ASP A 166 -6.95 14.43 -7.26
C ASP A 166 -7.95 14.06 -6.13
N GLY A 167 -8.86 13.11 -6.42
CA GLY A 167 -9.88 12.63 -5.47
C GLY A 167 -9.32 11.84 -4.28
N ASP A 168 -8.19 11.14 -4.46
CA ASP A 168 -7.51 10.43 -3.37
C ASP A 168 -7.05 11.40 -2.26
N TRP A 169 -6.60 12.60 -2.63
CA TRP A 169 -6.03 13.58 -1.70
C TRP A 169 -7.07 14.42 -0.99
N THR A 170 -8.03 14.95 -1.76
CA THR A 170 -9.15 15.70 -1.18
C THR A 170 -9.91 14.85 -0.17
N ALA A 171 -10.02 13.54 -0.41
CA ALA A 171 -10.65 12.61 0.52
C ALA A 171 -9.88 12.50 1.85
N MET A 172 -8.55 12.38 1.80
CA MET A 172 -7.71 12.26 2.99
C MET A 172 -7.63 13.57 3.78
N GLU A 173 -7.46 14.71 3.12
CA GLU A 173 -7.46 16.03 3.77
C GLU A 173 -8.81 16.33 4.44
N SER A 174 -9.92 16.04 3.74
CA SER A 174 -11.25 16.20 4.32
C SER A 174 -11.43 15.30 5.55
N LEU A 175 -10.88 14.08 5.53
CA LEU A 175 -10.92 13.17 6.68
C LEU A 175 -10.14 13.72 7.87
N LEU A 176 -8.93 14.21 7.65
CA LEU A 176 -8.09 14.75 8.70
C LEU A 176 -8.72 16.00 9.33
N ALA A 177 -9.29 16.89 8.51
CA ALA A 177 -10.02 18.06 8.99
C ALA A 177 -11.21 17.66 9.88
N MET A 178 -12.03 16.69 9.44
CA MET A 178 -13.15 16.17 10.24
C MET A 178 -12.70 15.59 11.58
N HIS A 179 -11.59 14.84 11.60
CA HIS A 179 -11.09 14.23 12.83
C HIS A 179 -10.51 15.27 13.81
N GLN A 180 -9.80 16.27 13.30
CA GLN A 180 -9.27 17.37 14.09
C GLN A 180 -10.39 18.20 14.74
N ASP A 181 -11.47 18.49 14.00
CA ASP A 181 -12.65 19.17 14.53
C ASP A 181 -13.34 18.37 15.64
N THR A 182 -13.38 17.03 15.49
CA THR A 182 -13.99 16.14 16.48
C THR A 182 -13.18 16.10 17.78
N ARG A 183 -11.85 16.09 17.72
CA ARG A 183 -10.98 16.17 18.92
C ARG A 183 -10.99 17.57 19.55
N GLY A 184 -11.12 18.63 18.75
CA GLY A 184 -11.24 20.01 19.22
C GLY A 184 -12.51 20.26 20.06
N TRP A 185 -13.57 19.47 19.82
CA TRP A 185 -14.80 19.49 20.62
C TRP A 185 -14.66 18.74 21.95
N VAL A 186 -13.96 17.60 21.97
CA VAL A 186 -13.79 16.78 23.18
C VAL A 186 -12.86 17.44 24.21
N MET A 187 -11.94 18.32 23.80
CA MET A 187 -11.08 19.08 24.73
C MET A 187 -11.68 20.42 25.20
N LYS A 188 -12.87 20.80 24.75
CA LYS A 188 -13.52 22.08 25.11
C LYS A 188 -14.74 21.94 26.04
N ASN A 189 -15.06 20.73 26.48
CA ASN A 189 -16.07 20.44 27.50
C ASN A 189 -15.43 19.78 28.72
#